data_AF-A0A1Y2CCN6-F1
#
_entry.id   AF-A0A1Y2CCN6-F1
#
_cell.length_a   1.000
_cell.length_b   1.000
_cell.length_c   1.000
_cell.angle_alpha   90.00
_cell.angle_beta   90.00
_cell.angle_gamma   90.00
#
_symmetry.space_group_name_H-M   'P 1'
#
loop_
_entity.id
_entity.type
_entity.pdbx_description
1 polymer ?
#
loop_
_entity_poly.entity_id
_entity_poly.type
_entity_poly.pdbx_seq_one_letter_code
_entity_poly.pdbx_strand_id
1 'polypeptide(L)'
;MSADSVMGGGPTSQVVIPALYPKKGQPRKLGAAERFGLSALAPAVAVFFTNPFDTAKVRLQLQGQRATAIKAGAANGAIATEAVVYKNSFDAIFKILKHEGIRGIQKGLFPAVLKEGSKNFFRIGMYDPIMTMIHDPKTGSSPPWKRMLAGSLCGVMGAFACNPFELIKTRLQSQVSAQNSHQAVGHQFAYKNTWDAFVKTLKADGLKGLYRGSVLSMARSFVGSGVNLTTYSMMKEYLILKKNWKDDWVLDMIAGMSSGVMSCAAMNPIDVVRTRYYNQPYVNGKGTLYSSGLDAVTHIVKVEGVSAFYKGFTTHFLRIGPHFCLTFVFLGMFRRQLAEAYTYLDMRDSFKKFDQDGNGVLDKKELADVMREVIPKTGFEDAEYEHMILDATMRILAQADVNNDAKISFDEYPRMTEEIQRIYQEKTTASQLFGGIRARSMKSFGV
;
A
#
# COMPACT_ATOMS: atom_id res chain seq x y z
N MET A 1 -11.82 6.71 3.78
CA MET A 1 -11.13 7.05 2.54
C MET A 1 -11.12 5.79 1.68
N SER A 2 -11.92 5.76 0.61
CA SER A 2 -11.77 4.75 -0.44
C SER A 2 -10.35 4.83 -1.01
N ALA A 3 -9.80 3.72 -1.53
CA ALA A 3 -8.48 3.68 -2.17
C ALA A 3 -8.33 4.71 -3.32
N ASP A 4 -9.44 5.25 -3.82
CA ASP A 4 -9.51 6.30 -4.83
C ASP A 4 -9.38 7.72 -4.23
N SER A 5 -9.60 7.92 -2.92
CA SER A 5 -9.62 9.23 -2.25
C SER A 5 -8.32 9.66 -1.56
N VAL A 6 -7.36 8.75 -1.35
CA VAL A 6 -6.08 9.06 -0.65
C VAL A 6 -4.97 9.50 -1.63
N MET A 7 -5.11 9.18 -2.90
CA MET A 7 -4.02 9.27 -3.87
C MET A 7 -4.51 10.00 -5.11
N GLY A 8 -4.87 11.28 -4.96
CA GLY A 8 -5.34 12.18 -6.01
C GLY A 8 -4.39 12.28 -7.21
N GLY A 9 -4.35 11.24 -8.03
CA GLY A 9 -3.97 11.31 -9.43
C GLY A 9 -5.21 11.81 -10.15
N GLY A 10 -5.35 13.13 -10.24
CA GLY A 10 -6.25 13.71 -11.21
C GLY A 10 -5.92 13.12 -12.58
N PRO A 11 -6.91 12.84 -13.44
CA PRO A 11 -6.63 12.53 -14.83
C PRO A 11 -5.96 13.76 -15.41
N THR A 12 -4.64 13.71 -15.65
CA THR A 12 -4.03 14.55 -16.67
C THR A 12 -4.88 14.35 -17.91
N SER A 13 -5.61 15.40 -18.31
CA SER A 13 -6.55 15.39 -19.42
C SER A 13 -5.78 15.16 -20.72
N GLN A 14 -5.43 13.92 -20.99
CA GLN A 14 -5.19 13.47 -22.35
C GLN A 14 -6.56 13.41 -23.03
N VAL A 15 -6.71 14.11 -24.14
CA VAL A 15 -7.91 14.05 -24.98
C VAL A 15 -7.95 12.64 -25.58
N VAL A 16 -8.63 11.72 -24.90
CA VAL A 16 -8.80 10.34 -25.37
C VAL A 16 -9.81 10.37 -26.52
N ILE A 17 -9.32 10.27 -27.76
CA ILE A 17 -10.17 10.13 -28.95
C ILE A 17 -10.84 8.74 -28.89
N PRO A 18 -12.18 8.65 -28.78
CA PRO A 18 -12.87 7.38 -28.56
C PRO A 18 -12.70 6.32 -29.65
N ALA A 19 -12.28 6.72 -30.86
CA ALA A 19 -12.02 5.82 -31.98
C ALA A 19 -10.68 5.08 -31.87
N LEU A 20 -9.64 5.71 -31.28
CA LEU A 20 -8.27 5.14 -31.20
C LEU A 20 -8.06 4.16 -30.05
N TYR A 21 -8.98 4.11 -29.08
CA TYR A 21 -8.89 3.23 -27.92
C TYR A 21 -10.13 2.32 -27.84
N PRO A 22 -9.98 1.00 -27.67
CA PRO A 22 -11.09 0.08 -27.77
C PRO A 22 -11.81 0.04 -26.41
N LYS A 23 -12.66 1.05 -26.16
CA LYS A 23 -13.89 1.07 -25.33
C LYS A 23 -14.11 2.46 -24.73
N LYS A 24 -15.16 3.13 -25.22
CA LYS A 24 -15.93 4.20 -24.53
C LYS A 24 -15.16 4.98 -23.45
N GLY A 25 -14.30 5.91 -23.87
CA GLY A 25 -14.01 7.16 -23.16
C GLY A 25 -13.65 7.12 -21.67
N GLN A 26 -13.23 5.98 -21.11
CA GLN A 26 -12.71 5.88 -19.75
C GLN A 26 -11.46 5.00 -19.79
N PRO A 27 -10.30 5.45 -19.27
CA PRO A 27 -9.13 4.58 -19.15
C PRO A 27 -9.54 3.30 -18.40
N ARG A 28 -9.06 2.12 -18.82
CA ARG A 28 -9.37 0.84 -18.18
C ARG A 28 -9.24 1.00 -16.67
N LYS A 29 -10.37 0.97 -15.95
CA LYS A 29 -10.36 1.01 -14.49
C LYS A 29 -9.77 -0.31 -14.03
N LEU A 30 -8.64 -0.26 -13.32
CA LEU A 30 -8.04 -1.42 -12.66
C LEU A 30 -9.15 -2.25 -12.00
N GLY A 31 -9.25 -3.53 -12.36
CA GLY A 31 -10.20 -4.46 -11.80
C GLY A 31 -9.99 -4.63 -10.29
N ALA A 32 -11.02 -5.07 -9.57
CA ALA A 32 -10.93 -5.27 -8.13
C ALA A 32 -9.77 -6.19 -7.74
N ALA A 33 -9.53 -7.26 -8.50
CA ALA A 33 -8.43 -8.21 -8.29
C ALA A 33 -7.04 -7.59 -8.51
N GLU A 34 -6.90 -6.64 -9.45
CA GLU A 34 -5.63 -5.99 -9.76
C GLU A 34 -5.31 -4.92 -8.72
N ARG A 35 -6.31 -4.10 -8.34
CA ARG A 35 -6.21 -3.16 -7.20
C ARG A 35 -5.82 -3.91 -5.94
N PHE A 36 -6.43 -5.07 -5.73
CA PHE A 36 -6.14 -5.97 -4.64
C PHE A 36 -4.69 -6.47 -4.70
N GLY A 37 -4.26 -7.06 -5.82
CA GLY A 37 -2.92 -7.59 -6.02
C GLY A 37 -1.84 -6.54 -5.78
N LEU A 38 -2.01 -5.35 -6.36
CA LEU A 38 -1.12 -4.20 -6.15
C LEU A 38 -1.02 -3.79 -4.69
N SER A 39 -2.16 -3.76 -4.00
CA SER A 39 -2.23 -3.38 -2.60
C SER A 39 -1.63 -4.39 -1.63
N ALA A 40 -1.48 -5.65 -2.06
CA ALA A 40 -0.78 -6.70 -1.31
C ALA A 40 0.72 -6.73 -1.65
N LEU A 41 1.08 -6.56 -2.93
CA LEU A 41 2.46 -6.63 -3.42
C LEU A 41 3.31 -5.44 -2.95
N ALA A 42 2.79 -4.20 -3.01
CA ALA A 42 3.58 -3.02 -2.62
C ALA A 42 4.05 -3.06 -1.15
N PRO A 43 3.18 -3.39 -0.17
CA PRO A 43 3.60 -3.60 1.21
C PRO A 43 4.55 -4.80 1.37
N ALA A 44 4.37 -5.88 0.60
CA ALA A 44 5.26 -7.04 0.66
C ALA A 44 6.71 -6.68 0.29
N VAL A 45 6.89 -5.86 -0.76
CA VAL A 45 8.22 -5.35 -1.15
C VAL A 45 8.75 -4.35 -0.09
N ALA A 46 7.90 -3.47 0.45
CA ALA A 46 8.30 -2.57 1.52
C ALA A 46 8.73 -3.31 2.80
N VAL A 47 8.16 -4.47 3.09
CA VAL A 47 8.56 -5.33 4.22
C VAL A 47 10.01 -5.79 4.08
N PHE A 48 10.50 -6.06 2.87
CA PHE A 48 11.90 -6.48 2.67
C PHE A 48 12.90 -5.48 3.27
N PHE A 49 12.66 -4.19 3.08
CA PHE A 49 13.50 -3.11 3.59
C PHE A 49 13.25 -2.79 5.07
N THR A 50 12.04 -3.06 5.56
CA THR A 50 11.64 -2.69 6.93
C THR A 50 11.73 -3.82 7.94
N ASN A 51 11.87 -5.07 7.49
CA ASN A 51 12.02 -6.25 8.33
C ASN A 51 13.24 -6.16 9.29
N PRO A 52 14.38 -5.56 8.91
CA PRO A 52 15.48 -5.31 9.84
C PRO A 52 15.08 -4.54 11.11
N PHE A 53 14.25 -3.51 10.97
CA PHE A 53 13.75 -2.72 12.09
C PHE A 53 12.75 -3.50 12.94
N ASP A 54 11.95 -4.38 12.33
CA ASP A 54 11.05 -5.28 13.04
C ASP A 54 11.81 -6.29 13.91
N THR A 55 12.85 -6.92 13.37
CA THR A 55 13.67 -7.88 14.12
C THR A 55 14.35 -7.21 15.33
N ALA A 56 14.89 -6.00 15.14
CA ALA A 56 15.48 -5.22 16.23
C ALA A 56 14.45 -4.84 17.30
N LYS A 57 13.24 -4.41 16.88
CA LYS A 57 12.14 -4.08 17.80
C LYS A 57 11.76 -5.30 18.66
N VAL A 58 11.53 -6.46 18.03
CA VAL A 58 11.10 -7.67 18.75
C VAL A 58 12.14 -8.06 19.81
N ARG A 59 13.43 -8.03 19.46
CA ARG A 59 14.49 -8.37 20.41
C ARG A 59 14.61 -7.39 21.58
N LEU A 60 14.49 -6.08 21.31
CA LEU A 60 14.49 -5.05 22.35
C LEU A 60 13.29 -5.19 23.30
N GLN A 61 12.10 -5.51 22.78
CA GLN A 61 10.90 -5.70 23.59
C GLN A 61 10.98 -6.96 24.47
N LEU A 62 11.67 -8.00 24.00
CA LEU A 62 11.85 -9.28 24.70
C LEU A 62 13.02 -9.29 25.68
N GLN A 63 13.97 -8.35 25.58
CA GLN A 63 15.11 -8.25 26.49
C GLN A 63 14.70 -8.14 27.98
N GLY A 64 13.54 -7.53 28.27
CA GLY A 64 13.00 -7.48 29.63
C GLY A 64 12.67 -8.86 30.23
N GLN A 65 12.22 -9.82 29.41
CA GLN A 65 11.98 -11.19 29.85
C GLN A 65 13.28 -11.90 30.26
N ARG A 66 14.39 -11.64 29.54
CA ARG A 66 15.72 -12.15 29.91
C ARG A 66 16.19 -11.55 31.23
N ALA A 67 16.06 -10.23 31.40
CA ALA A 67 16.41 -9.56 32.65
C ALA A 67 15.63 -10.14 33.85
N THR A 68 14.34 -10.44 33.65
CA THR A 68 13.49 -11.07 34.66
C THR A 68 13.94 -12.50 34.97
N ALA A 69 14.21 -13.31 33.93
CA ALA A 69 14.69 -14.69 34.11
C ALA A 69 16.04 -14.76 34.83
N ILE A 70 16.96 -13.83 34.53
CA ILE A 70 18.26 -13.74 35.21
C ILE A 70 18.09 -13.31 36.67
N LYS A 71 17.20 -12.35 36.99
CA LYS A 71 16.91 -11.97 38.38
C LYS A 71 16.32 -13.13 39.19
N ALA A 72 15.42 -13.92 38.59
CA ALA A 72 14.88 -15.12 39.21
C ALA A 72 15.95 -16.22 39.41
N GLY A 73 16.86 -16.39 38.45
CA GLY A 73 17.99 -17.33 38.56
C GLY A 73 19.05 -16.88 39.57
N ALA A 74 19.31 -15.57 39.68
CA ALA A 74 20.23 -15.00 40.67
C ALA A 74 19.69 -15.15 42.10
N ALA A 75 18.37 -15.06 42.29
CA ALA A 75 17.73 -15.41 43.57
C ALA A 75 17.91 -16.89 43.95
N ASN A 76 18.16 -17.76 42.96
CA ASN A 76 18.43 -19.19 43.13
C ASN A 76 19.93 -19.54 43.09
N GLY A 77 20.83 -18.56 43.23
CA GLY A 77 22.28 -18.79 43.35
C GLY A 77 23.06 -18.92 42.03
N ALA A 78 22.45 -18.62 40.88
CA ALA A 78 23.16 -18.63 39.59
C ALA A 78 23.96 -17.33 39.35
N ILE A 79 25.13 -17.44 38.68
CA ILE A 79 25.99 -16.30 38.31
C ILE A 79 25.20 -15.32 37.41
N ALA A 80 25.08 -14.07 37.85
CA ALA A 80 24.34 -13.03 37.13
C ALA A 80 25.11 -12.54 35.90
N THR A 81 24.86 -13.14 34.74
CA THR A 81 25.27 -12.57 33.44
C THR A 81 24.52 -11.27 33.12
N GLU A 82 25.14 -10.33 32.39
CA GLU A 82 24.55 -9.03 32.05
C GLU A 82 23.10 -9.14 31.52
N ALA A 83 22.19 -8.41 32.18
CA ALA A 83 20.76 -8.42 31.89
C ALA A 83 20.37 -7.62 30.63
N VAL A 84 21.26 -6.77 30.13
CA VAL A 84 21.00 -5.79 29.05
C VAL A 84 21.89 -6.09 27.85
N VAL A 85 21.34 -6.75 26.83
CA VAL A 85 22.09 -7.13 25.61
C VAL A 85 22.21 -5.97 24.63
N TYR A 86 21.14 -5.20 24.47
CA TYR A 86 21.04 -4.09 23.52
C TYR A 86 20.80 -2.79 24.28
N LYS A 87 21.62 -1.78 23.98
CA LYS A 87 21.52 -0.44 24.59
C LYS A 87 20.52 0.45 23.84
N ASN A 88 20.54 0.38 22.51
CA ASN A 88 19.76 1.22 21.61
C ASN A 88 19.25 0.43 20.39
N SER A 89 18.27 1.02 19.68
CA SER A 89 17.74 0.55 18.39
C SER A 89 18.83 0.23 17.36
N PHE A 90 19.78 1.14 17.19
CA PHE A 90 20.88 0.99 16.24
C PHE A 90 21.93 -0.03 16.72
N ASP A 91 22.19 -0.10 18.03
CA ASP A 91 23.06 -1.10 18.64
C ASP A 91 22.49 -2.51 18.45
N ALA A 92 21.16 -2.67 18.54
CA ALA A 92 20.50 -3.93 18.22
C ALA A 92 20.72 -4.34 16.76
N ILE A 93 20.47 -3.44 15.81
CA ILE A 93 20.69 -3.70 14.38
C ILE A 93 22.15 -4.09 14.10
N PHE A 94 23.10 -3.32 14.63
CA PHE A 94 24.53 -3.56 14.43
C PHE A 94 24.99 -4.90 15.02
N LYS A 95 24.59 -5.22 16.25
CA LYS A 95 24.93 -6.49 16.89
C LYS A 95 24.31 -7.69 16.17
N ILE A 96 23.05 -7.58 15.73
CA ILE A 96 22.40 -8.64 14.95
C ILE A 96 23.15 -8.86 13.64
N LEU A 97 23.50 -7.77 12.94
CA LEU A 97 24.22 -7.86 11.67
C LEU A 97 25.63 -8.45 11.86
N LYS A 98 26.35 -8.05 12.91
CA LYS A 98 27.71 -8.54 13.21
C LYS A 98 27.73 -10.03 13.58
N HIS A 99 26.78 -10.49 14.36
CA HIS A 99 26.81 -11.85 14.93
C HIS A 99 25.96 -12.87 14.16
N GLU A 100 24.90 -12.45 13.48
CA GLU A 100 24.00 -13.34 12.73
C GLU A 100 23.96 -13.06 11.22
N GLY A 101 24.63 -12.00 10.76
CA GLY A 101 24.66 -11.60 9.36
C GLY A 101 23.32 -11.13 8.81
N ILE A 102 23.26 -11.01 7.48
CA ILE A 102 22.10 -10.53 6.73
C ILE A 102 20.90 -11.49 6.89
N ARG A 103 21.16 -12.79 7.01
CA ARG A 103 20.11 -13.79 7.24
C ARG A 103 19.46 -13.65 8.61
N GLY A 104 20.23 -13.28 9.64
CA GLY A 104 19.72 -13.05 10.99
C GLY A 104 18.77 -11.87 11.08
N ILE A 105 19.14 -10.75 10.46
CA ILE A 105 18.33 -9.52 10.49
C ILE A 105 17.04 -9.63 9.66
N GLN A 106 17.04 -10.47 8.62
CA GLN A 106 15.86 -10.78 7.81
C GLN A 106 15.03 -11.99 8.29
N LYS A 107 15.28 -12.52 9.50
CA LYS A 107 14.44 -13.59 10.08
C LYS A 107 12.97 -13.17 10.11
N GLY A 108 12.09 -14.14 9.82
CA GLY A 108 10.64 -13.92 9.78
C GLY A 108 10.13 -13.09 8.59
N LEU A 109 10.93 -12.89 7.53
CA LEU A 109 10.50 -12.15 6.34
C LEU A 109 9.27 -12.79 5.67
N PHE A 110 9.29 -14.10 5.41
CA PHE A 110 8.17 -14.80 4.78
C PHE A 110 6.83 -14.64 5.54
N PRO A 111 6.74 -14.92 6.86
CA PRO A 111 5.51 -14.67 7.60
C PRO A 111 5.17 -13.17 7.72
N ALA A 112 6.15 -12.26 7.62
CA ALA A 112 5.88 -10.83 7.55
C ALA A 112 5.20 -10.41 6.24
N VAL A 113 5.61 -10.99 5.12
CA VAL A 113 4.95 -10.79 3.81
C VAL A 113 3.53 -11.34 3.84
N LEU A 114 3.34 -12.57 4.33
CA LEU A 114 1.99 -13.17 4.45
C LEU A 114 1.08 -12.34 5.35
N LYS A 115 1.59 -11.87 6.49
CA LYS A 115 0.89 -10.94 7.37
C LYS A 115 0.43 -9.69 6.63
N GLU A 116 1.31 -8.97 5.92
CA GLU A 116 0.91 -7.73 5.27
C GLU A 116 -0.06 -7.98 4.11
N GLY A 117 0.10 -9.08 3.37
CA GLY A 117 -0.87 -9.52 2.36
C GLY A 117 -2.26 -9.76 2.97
N SER A 118 -2.35 -10.56 4.03
CA SER A 118 -3.61 -10.83 4.73
C SER A 118 -4.22 -9.56 5.32
N LYS A 119 -3.41 -8.67 5.91
CA LYS A 119 -3.92 -7.43 6.52
C LYS A 119 -4.53 -6.49 5.48
N ASN A 120 -3.86 -6.35 4.33
CA ASN A 120 -4.37 -5.53 3.24
C ASN A 120 -5.61 -6.14 2.59
N PHE A 121 -5.74 -7.47 2.61
CA PHE A 121 -6.94 -8.14 2.11
C PHE A 121 -8.20 -7.63 2.80
N PHE A 122 -8.22 -7.66 4.13
CA PHE A 122 -9.38 -7.20 4.92
C PHE A 122 -9.52 -5.69 4.88
N ARG A 123 -8.41 -4.94 4.86
CA ARG A 123 -8.45 -3.48 4.85
C ARG A 123 -9.08 -2.91 3.58
N ILE A 124 -8.86 -3.51 2.42
CA ILE A 124 -9.37 -2.99 1.15
C ILE A 124 -10.66 -3.71 0.75
N GLY A 125 -10.71 -5.03 0.90
CA GLY A 125 -11.88 -5.80 0.52
C GLY A 125 -13.11 -5.55 1.39
N MET A 126 -12.93 -5.30 2.70
CA MET A 126 -14.06 -5.14 3.63
C MET A 126 -14.41 -3.69 3.96
N TYR A 127 -13.59 -2.72 3.57
CA TYR A 127 -13.85 -1.32 3.89
C TYR A 127 -15.11 -0.81 3.21
N ASP A 128 -15.28 -1.06 1.92
CA ASP A 128 -16.47 -0.61 1.17
C ASP A 128 -17.76 -1.31 1.65
N PRO A 129 -17.81 -2.65 1.82
CA PRO A 129 -18.97 -3.32 2.41
C PRO A 129 -19.34 -2.78 3.80
N ILE A 130 -18.36 -2.66 4.71
CA ILE A 130 -18.61 -2.14 6.06
C ILE A 130 -19.08 -0.68 6.00
N MET A 131 -18.58 0.11 5.05
CA MET A 131 -19.04 1.47 4.82
C MET A 131 -20.49 1.55 4.38
N THR A 132 -20.88 0.72 3.41
CA THR A 132 -22.26 0.68 2.91
C THR A 132 -23.26 0.24 3.98
N MET A 133 -22.82 -0.55 4.98
CA MET A 133 -23.65 -0.92 6.13
C MET A 133 -23.80 0.23 7.15
N ILE A 134 -22.76 1.05 7.35
CA ILE A 134 -22.73 2.10 8.37
C ILE A 134 -23.27 3.45 7.84
N HIS A 135 -23.21 3.65 6.52
CA HIS A 135 -23.67 4.87 5.87
C HIS A 135 -24.25 4.56 4.50
N ASP A 136 -25.48 5.04 4.27
CA ASP A 136 -26.11 4.99 2.97
C ASP A 136 -25.35 5.92 1.99
N PRO A 137 -24.79 5.40 0.88
CA PRO A 137 -24.07 6.19 -0.12
C PRO A 137 -24.90 7.36 -0.69
N LYS A 138 -26.23 7.31 -0.57
CA LYS A 138 -27.14 8.34 -1.06
C LYS A 138 -27.20 9.59 -0.17
N THR A 139 -26.72 9.52 1.08
CA THR A 139 -26.77 10.63 2.06
C THR A 139 -25.55 11.57 2.03
N GLY A 140 -24.64 11.43 1.05
CA GLY A 140 -23.49 12.33 0.85
C GLY A 140 -22.15 11.77 1.36
N SER A 141 -21.18 12.65 1.62
CA SER A 141 -19.83 12.25 2.06
C SER A 141 -19.84 11.72 3.50
N SER A 142 -19.34 10.50 3.71
CA SER A 142 -19.40 9.87 5.04
C SER A 142 -18.61 10.68 6.09
N PRO A 143 -19.20 10.95 7.27
CA PRO A 143 -18.53 11.72 8.32
C PRO A 143 -17.26 11.00 8.84
N PRO A 144 -16.24 11.76 9.33
CA PRO A 144 -14.96 11.20 9.74
C PRO A 144 -15.05 10.07 10.78
N TRP A 145 -15.97 10.17 11.75
CA TRP A 145 -16.14 9.15 12.78
C TRP A 145 -16.68 7.81 12.23
N LYS A 146 -17.55 7.84 11.20
CA LYS A 146 -18.00 6.61 10.51
C LYS A 146 -16.84 5.97 9.75
N ARG A 147 -16.00 6.77 9.10
CA ARG A 147 -14.72 6.36 8.48
C ARG A 147 -13.77 5.72 9.48
N MET A 148 -13.70 6.25 10.69
CA MET A 148 -12.97 5.66 11.78
C MET A 148 -13.50 4.28 12.14
N LEU A 149 -14.81 4.16 12.39
CA LEU A 149 -15.42 2.91 12.82
C LEU A 149 -15.24 1.82 11.77
N ALA A 150 -15.52 2.12 10.49
CA ALA A 150 -15.29 1.16 9.42
C ALA A 150 -13.81 0.75 9.31
N GLY A 151 -12.88 1.72 9.37
CA GLY A 151 -11.44 1.45 9.33
C GLY A 151 -10.95 0.63 10.53
N SER A 152 -11.47 0.91 11.73
CA SER A 152 -11.18 0.18 12.96
C SER A 152 -11.72 -1.25 12.90
N LEU A 153 -12.95 -1.46 12.43
CA LEU A 153 -13.53 -2.79 12.24
C LEU A 153 -12.73 -3.61 11.22
N CYS A 154 -12.40 -3.01 10.07
CA CYS A 154 -11.50 -3.65 9.09
C CYS A 154 -10.15 -4.02 9.71
N GLY A 155 -9.60 -3.12 10.53
CA GLY A 155 -8.33 -3.34 11.23
C GLY A 155 -8.40 -4.47 12.25
N VAL A 156 -9.50 -4.59 12.99
CA VAL A 156 -9.76 -5.68 13.94
C VAL A 156 -9.90 -7.02 13.21
N MET A 157 -10.67 -7.07 12.13
CA MET A 157 -10.82 -8.28 11.31
C MET A 157 -9.49 -8.70 10.67
N GLY A 158 -8.74 -7.74 10.12
CA GLY A 158 -7.40 -7.99 9.59
C GLY A 158 -6.43 -8.47 10.68
N ALA A 159 -6.47 -7.88 11.86
CA ALA A 159 -5.63 -8.27 13.00
C ALA A 159 -5.94 -9.69 13.50
N PHE A 160 -7.20 -10.11 13.45
CA PHE A 160 -7.61 -11.48 13.76
C PHE A 160 -7.07 -12.45 12.72
N ALA A 161 -7.28 -12.19 11.42
CA ALA A 161 -6.81 -13.06 10.34
C ALA A 161 -5.28 -13.16 10.27
N CYS A 162 -4.55 -12.09 10.63
CA CYS A 162 -3.09 -12.06 10.60
C CYS A 162 -2.42 -12.65 11.83
N ASN A 163 -3.17 -12.90 12.90
CA ASN A 163 -2.62 -13.37 14.17
C ASN A 163 -1.70 -14.61 14.05
N PRO A 164 -2.05 -15.68 13.30
CA PRO A 164 -1.15 -16.82 13.12
C PRO A 164 0.21 -16.44 12.52
N PHE A 165 0.22 -15.57 11.52
CA PHE A 165 1.46 -15.11 10.86
C PHE A 165 2.28 -14.20 11.77
N GLU A 166 1.62 -13.34 12.55
CA GLU A 166 2.27 -12.46 13.52
C GLU A 166 2.91 -13.22 14.67
N LEU A 167 2.23 -14.25 15.19
CA LEU A 167 2.77 -15.14 16.23
C LEU A 167 4.07 -15.79 15.76
N ILE A 168 4.04 -16.43 14.58
CA ILE A 168 5.20 -17.14 14.03
C ILE A 168 6.33 -16.19 13.67
N LYS A 169 6.01 -15.03 13.06
CA LYS A 169 7.00 -13.97 12.80
C LYS A 169 7.71 -13.58 14.10
N THR A 170 6.96 -13.32 15.17
CA THR A 170 7.53 -12.87 16.44
C THR A 170 8.45 -13.93 17.06
N ARG A 171 8.04 -15.21 17.03
CA ARG A 171 8.87 -16.32 17.54
C ARG A 171 10.12 -16.59 16.70
N LEU A 172 10.06 -16.40 15.38
CA LEU A 172 11.23 -16.54 14.51
C LEU A 172 12.20 -15.35 14.65
N GLN A 173 11.69 -14.14 14.88
CA GLN A 173 12.51 -12.94 15.08
C GLN A 173 13.20 -12.92 16.45
N SER A 174 12.59 -13.54 17.46
CA SER A 174 13.22 -13.74 18.78
C SER A 174 14.31 -14.81 18.78
N GLN A 175 14.28 -15.74 17.83
CA GLN A 175 15.21 -16.85 17.75
C GLN A 175 16.62 -16.40 17.37
N VAL A 176 17.58 -16.71 18.23
CA VAL A 176 19.03 -16.51 18.05
C VAL A 176 19.68 -17.87 17.78
N SER A 177 20.73 -17.89 16.96
CA SER A 177 21.46 -19.15 16.69
C SER A 177 22.05 -19.71 17.99
N ALA A 178 22.09 -21.04 18.15
CA ALA A 178 22.64 -21.70 19.34
C ALA A 178 24.10 -21.30 19.62
N GLN A 179 24.86 -20.97 18.58
CA GLN A 179 26.24 -20.47 18.67
C GLN A 179 26.35 -19.06 19.29
N ASN A 180 25.27 -18.27 19.26
CA ASN A 180 25.20 -16.90 19.79
C ASN A 180 24.28 -16.83 21.02
N SER A 181 24.26 -17.87 21.85
CA SER A 181 23.40 -17.99 23.05
C SER A 181 23.51 -16.77 23.99
N HIS A 182 24.66 -16.10 24.03
CA HIS A 182 24.87 -14.86 24.78
C HIS A 182 23.95 -13.69 24.36
N GLN A 183 23.33 -13.73 23.16
CA GLN A 183 22.40 -12.70 22.65
C GLN A 183 20.92 -13.12 22.65
N ALA A 184 20.60 -14.34 23.09
CA ALA A 184 19.24 -14.85 23.15
C ALA A 184 18.37 -13.98 24.07
N VAL A 185 17.18 -13.57 23.61
CA VAL A 185 16.23 -12.76 24.37
C VAL A 185 14.85 -13.41 24.36
N GLY A 186 14.21 -13.46 25.53
CA GLY A 186 12.98 -14.22 25.75
C GLY A 186 13.15 -15.73 25.50
N HIS A 187 12.04 -16.47 25.43
CA HIS A 187 12.10 -17.91 25.17
C HIS A 187 12.53 -18.21 23.73
N GLN A 188 13.42 -19.18 23.57
CA GLN A 188 13.98 -19.58 22.28
C GLN A 188 13.27 -20.82 21.76
N PHE A 189 12.37 -20.63 20.79
CA PHE A 189 11.74 -21.75 20.11
C PHE A 189 12.67 -22.25 19.00
N ALA A 190 13.13 -23.50 19.06
CA ALA A 190 14.00 -24.09 18.05
C ALA A 190 13.20 -24.46 16.77
N TYR A 191 12.97 -23.47 15.92
CA TYR A 191 12.37 -23.65 14.61
C TYR A 191 13.41 -23.66 13.50
N LYS A 192 13.24 -24.54 12.51
CA LYS A 192 14.11 -24.59 11.31
C LYS A 192 13.63 -23.63 10.24
N ASN A 193 12.32 -23.56 10.01
CA ASN A 193 11.66 -22.79 8.95
C ASN A 193 10.30 -22.26 9.42
N THR A 194 9.70 -21.33 8.68
CA THR A 194 8.34 -20.84 8.95
C THR A 194 7.30 -21.95 8.96
N TRP A 195 7.39 -22.90 8.03
CA TRP A 195 6.49 -24.06 7.97
C TRP A 195 6.67 -24.99 9.17
N ASP A 196 7.92 -25.24 9.58
CA ASP A 196 8.24 -26.01 10.78
C ASP A 196 7.67 -25.33 12.04
N ALA A 197 7.78 -24.00 12.13
CA ALA A 197 7.17 -23.23 13.22
C ALA A 197 5.64 -23.33 13.24
N PHE A 198 4.99 -23.30 12.07
CA PHE A 198 3.54 -23.46 11.94
C PHE A 198 3.11 -24.87 12.38
N VAL A 199 3.74 -25.92 11.84
CA VAL A 199 3.41 -27.32 12.13
C VAL A 199 3.68 -27.67 13.60
N LYS A 200 4.83 -27.27 14.17
CA LYS A 200 5.13 -27.52 15.58
C LYS A 200 4.17 -26.80 16.51
N THR A 201 3.79 -25.56 16.19
CA THR A 201 2.82 -24.81 16.99
C THR A 201 1.44 -25.46 16.93
N LEU A 202 1.01 -25.91 15.74
CA LEU A 202 -0.24 -26.64 15.58
C LEU A 202 -0.24 -27.98 16.34
N LYS A 203 0.86 -28.74 16.29
CA LYS A 203 0.96 -30.03 16.99
C LYS A 203 1.00 -29.86 18.52
N ALA A 204 1.67 -28.83 19.02
CA ALA A 204 1.82 -28.61 20.46
C ALA A 204 0.60 -27.94 21.10
N ASP A 205 0.00 -26.95 20.44
CA ASP A 205 -1.00 -26.05 21.04
C ASP A 205 -2.34 -26.03 20.27
N GLY A 206 -2.44 -26.75 19.16
CA GLY A 206 -3.61 -26.75 18.28
C GLY A 206 -3.90 -25.39 17.62
N LEU A 207 -5.10 -25.27 17.05
CA LEU A 207 -5.59 -24.03 16.44
C LEU A 207 -5.70 -22.88 17.45
N LYS A 208 -6.05 -23.20 18.70
CA LYS A 208 -6.09 -22.20 19.79
C LYS A 208 -4.72 -21.57 20.03
N GLY A 209 -3.64 -22.33 19.85
CA GLY A 209 -2.26 -21.86 19.91
C GLY A 209 -1.93 -20.74 18.92
N LEU A 210 -2.36 -20.90 17.67
CA LEU A 210 -2.12 -19.93 16.59
C LEU A 210 -2.87 -18.60 16.80
N TYR A 211 -4.03 -18.64 17.45
CA TYR A 211 -4.86 -17.47 17.74
C TYR A 211 -4.62 -16.86 19.13
N ARG A 212 -3.62 -17.35 19.88
CA ARG A 212 -3.21 -16.73 21.15
C ARG A 212 -2.79 -15.28 20.91
N GLY A 213 -3.18 -14.39 21.80
CA GLY A 213 -2.90 -12.94 21.72
C GLY A 213 -3.64 -12.20 20.60
N SER A 214 -4.61 -12.83 19.94
CA SER A 214 -5.51 -12.18 18.96
C SER A 214 -6.24 -10.98 19.57
N VAL A 215 -6.72 -11.07 20.81
CA VAL A 215 -7.35 -9.94 21.53
C VAL A 215 -6.40 -8.75 21.65
N LEU A 216 -5.11 -8.99 21.98
CA LEU A 216 -4.10 -7.92 22.05
C LEU A 216 -3.81 -7.33 20.66
N SER A 217 -3.80 -8.16 19.61
CA SER A 217 -3.65 -7.72 18.22
C SER A 217 -4.80 -6.82 17.76
N MET A 218 -6.04 -7.21 18.08
CA MET A 218 -7.25 -6.46 17.78
C MET A 218 -7.30 -5.15 18.56
N ALA A 219 -7.02 -5.18 19.86
CA ALA A 219 -6.96 -3.98 20.71
C ALA A 219 -5.93 -2.98 20.18
N ARG A 220 -4.73 -3.45 19.80
CA ARG A 220 -3.69 -2.60 19.19
C ARG A 220 -4.19 -1.92 17.92
N SER A 221 -4.90 -2.64 17.06
CA SER A 221 -5.37 -2.12 15.78
C SER A 221 -6.55 -1.15 15.95
N PHE A 222 -7.42 -1.40 16.92
CA PHE A 222 -8.49 -0.49 17.31
C PHE A 222 -7.93 0.82 17.89
N VAL A 223 -7.04 0.74 18.89
CA VAL A 223 -6.41 1.91 19.53
C VAL A 223 -5.61 2.72 18.52
N GLY A 224 -4.82 2.07 17.66
CA GLY A 224 -4.03 2.74 16.63
C GLY A 224 -4.87 3.57 15.67
N SER A 225 -5.97 3.01 15.16
CA SER A 225 -6.90 3.70 14.27
C SER A 225 -7.66 4.83 14.97
N GLY A 226 -8.15 4.60 16.19
CA GLY A 226 -8.86 5.61 16.97
C GLY A 226 -7.99 6.82 17.30
N VAL A 227 -6.82 6.59 17.89
CA VAL A 227 -5.90 7.67 18.30
C VAL A 227 -5.39 8.46 17.10
N ASN A 228 -5.08 7.79 15.98
CA ASN A 228 -4.59 8.49 14.79
C ASN A 228 -5.63 9.48 14.26
N LEU A 229 -6.89 9.08 14.11
CA LEU A 229 -7.90 9.99 13.58
C LEU A 229 -8.28 11.08 14.58
N THR A 230 -8.50 10.73 15.85
CA THR A 230 -8.85 11.72 16.87
C THR A 230 -7.77 12.79 16.99
N THR A 231 -6.49 12.39 17.03
CA THR A 231 -5.38 13.34 17.11
C THR A 231 -5.27 14.19 15.85
N TYR A 232 -5.43 13.60 14.66
CA TYR A 232 -5.41 14.35 13.41
C TYR A 232 -6.51 15.41 13.35
N SER A 233 -7.76 15.03 13.65
CA SER A 233 -8.90 15.95 13.64
C SER A 233 -8.75 17.06 14.68
N MET A 234 -8.37 16.71 15.92
CA MET A 234 -8.16 17.70 16.99
C MET A 234 -7.02 18.66 16.67
N MET A 235 -5.92 18.17 16.08
CA MET A 235 -4.79 19.04 15.72
C MET A 235 -5.16 19.96 14.56
N LYS A 236 -5.86 19.44 13.53
CA LYS A 236 -6.34 20.24 12.41
C LYS A 236 -7.32 21.34 12.87
N GLU A 237 -8.29 20.98 13.71
CA GLU A 237 -9.24 21.92 14.30
C GLU A 237 -8.53 22.99 15.15
N TYR A 238 -7.56 22.59 15.97
CA TYR A 238 -6.78 23.53 16.78
C TYR A 238 -5.98 24.52 15.93
N LEU A 239 -5.30 24.05 14.87
CA LEU A 239 -4.48 24.90 14.00
C LEU A 239 -5.34 25.88 13.18
N ILE A 240 -6.50 25.45 12.71
CA ILE A 240 -7.43 26.31 11.95
C ILE A 240 -8.11 27.31 12.89
N LEU A 241 -8.78 26.83 13.95
CA LEU A 241 -9.62 27.69 14.79
C LEU A 241 -8.84 28.57 15.76
N LYS A 242 -7.74 28.09 16.34
CA LYS A 242 -6.98 28.84 17.36
C LYS A 242 -5.76 29.57 16.81
N LYS A 243 -5.13 29.04 15.77
CA LYS A 243 -3.93 29.64 15.17
C LYS A 243 -4.20 30.36 13.85
N ASN A 244 -5.43 30.25 13.31
CA ASN A 244 -5.87 30.88 12.06
C ASN A 244 -4.95 30.54 10.87
N TRP A 245 -4.44 29.31 10.85
CA TRP A 245 -3.64 28.80 9.73
C TRP A 245 -4.56 28.49 8.55
N LYS A 246 -4.05 28.72 7.32
CA LYS A 246 -4.74 28.30 6.10
C LYS A 246 -4.71 26.78 5.98
N ASP A 247 -5.77 26.20 5.41
CA ASP A 247 -5.84 24.77 5.10
C ASP A 247 -4.90 24.46 3.92
N ASP A 248 -3.64 24.18 4.24
CA ASP A 248 -2.55 23.95 3.30
C ASP A 248 -1.81 22.64 3.64
N TRP A 249 -1.00 22.15 2.70
CA TRP A 249 -0.26 20.89 2.86
C TRP A 249 0.66 20.88 4.09
N VAL A 250 1.17 22.04 4.52
CA VAL A 250 1.98 22.18 5.74
C VAL A 250 1.17 21.86 7.00
N LEU A 251 -0.08 22.35 7.07
CA LEU A 251 -0.98 22.09 8.19
C LEU A 251 -1.29 20.58 8.27
N ASP A 252 -1.61 19.98 7.12
CA ASP A 252 -1.88 18.55 7.02
C ASP A 252 -0.65 17.70 7.38
N MET A 253 0.56 18.16 7.04
CA MET A 253 1.81 17.50 7.42
C MET A 253 2.03 17.55 8.94
N ILE A 254 1.83 18.70 9.59
CA ILE A 254 1.98 18.81 11.05
C ILE A 254 0.91 18.01 11.79
N ALA A 255 -0.35 18.10 11.34
CA ALA A 255 -1.45 17.31 11.89
C ALA A 255 -1.16 15.81 11.76
N GLY A 256 -0.71 15.36 10.58
CA GLY A 256 -0.35 13.96 10.32
C GLY A 256 0.87 13.48 11.11
N MET A 257 1.90 14.31 11.27
CA MET A 257 3.06 13.96 12.09
C MET A 257 2.68 13.82 13.57
N SER A 258 1.89 14.77 14.09
CA SER A 258 1.43 14.74 15.48
C SER A 258 0.56 13.51 15.76
N SER A 259 -0.33 13.15 14.83
CA SER A 259 -1.18 11.97 14.96
C SER A 259 -0.37 10.67 14.88
N GLY A 260 0.64 10.63 14.02
CA GLY A 260 1.57 9.50 13.91
C GLY A 260 2.35 9.26 15.20
N VAL A 261 2.88 10.31 15.82
CA VAL A 261 3.63 10.21 17.10
C VAL A 261 2.69 9.76 18.24
N MET A 262 1.51 10.35 18.34
CA MET A 262 0.54 9.99 19.39
C MET A 262 0.01 8.57 19.23
N SER A 263 -0.27 8.14 17.99
CA SER A 263 -0.66 6.76 17.69
C SER A 263 0.46 5.78 18.06
N CYS A 264 1.72 6.08 17.72
CA CYS A 264 2.87 5.27 18.14
C CYS A 264 2.96 5.17 19.66
N ALA A 265 2.76 6.28 20.39
CA ALA A 265 2.84 6.31 21.84
C ALA A 265 1.74 5.45 22.49
N ALA A 266 0.51 5.53 21.99
CA ALA A 266 -0.62 4.75 22.48
C ALA A 266 -0.50 3.24 22.15
N MET A 267 0.06 2.90 20.99
CA MET A 267 0.19 1.51 20.54
C MET A 267 1.38 0.78 21.19
N ASN A 268 2.43 1.49 21.57
CA ASN A 268 3.67 0.85 22.03
C ASN A 268 3.50 -0.01 23.30
N PRO A 269 2.74 0.40 24.34
CA PRO A 269 2.48 -0.46 25.49
C PRO A 269 1.80 -1.78 25.11
N ILE A 270 0.79 -1.71 24.23
CA ILE A 270 0.07 -2.91 23.75
C ILE A 270 1.02 -3.80 22.95
N ASP A 271 1.91 -3.21 22.15
CA ASP A 271 2.94 -3.94 21.39
C ASP A 271 3.93 -4.66 22.29
N VAL A 272 4.42 -4.03 23.36
CA VAL A 272 5.36 -4.68 24.30
C VAL A 272 4.70 -5.89 24.96
N VAL A 273 3.48 -5.72 25.46
CA VAL A 273 2.70 -6.81 26.10
C VAL A 273 2.46 -7.94 25.11
N ARG A 274 2.02 -7.59 23.89
CA ARG A 274 1.73 -8.54 22.82
C ARG A 274 2.97 -9.34 22.41
N THR A 275 4.09 -8.68 22.14
CA THR A 275 5.34 -9.34 21.75
C THR A 275 5.81 -10.30 22.84
N ARG A 276 5.71 -9.91 24.11
CA ARG A 276 6.06 -10.77 25.25
C ARG A 276 5.10 -11.96 25.40
N TYR A 277 3.81 -11.72 25.20
CA TYR A 277 2.77 -12.75 25.25
C TYR A 277 2.92 -13.79 24.12
N TYR A 278 3.36 -13.38 22.92
CA TYR A 278 3.65 -14.30 21.81
C TYR A 278 4.88 -15.17 22.04
N ASN A 279 5.86 -14.64 22.76
CA ASN A 279 7.14 -15.30 22.99
C ASN A 279 7.20 -16.13 24.28
N GLN A 280 6.11 -16.29 25.03
CA GLN A 280 6.12 -17.10 26.24
C GLN A 280 6.01 -18.61 25.92
N PRO A 281 6.69 -19.50 26.69
CA PRO A 281 6.49 -20.93 26.57
C PRO A 281 5.16 -21.34 27.21
N TYR A 282 4.50 -22.30 26.58
CA TYR A 282 3.25 -22.88 27.06
C TYR A 282 3.49 -24.33 27.45
N VAL A 283 3.03 -24.71 28.64
CA VAL A 283 3.03 -26.09 29.12
C VAL A 283 1.57 -26.43 29.41
N ASN A 284 1.05 -27.50 28.80
CA ASN A 284 -0.33 -27.97 28.95
C ASN A 284 -1.39 -26.86 28.74
N GLY A 285 -1.20 -26.00 27.73
CA GLY A 285 -2.15 -24.95 27.37
C GLY A 285 -2.18 -23.73 28.30
N LYS A 286 -1.41 -23.72 29.39
CA LYS A 286 -1.23 -22.56 30.28
C LYS A 286 0.11 -21.87 30.00
N GLY A 287 0.08 -20.53 29.93
CA GLY A 287 1.29 -19.73 29.80
C GLY A 287 2.09 -19.81 31.09
N THR A 288 3.37 -20.16 30.98
CA THR A 288 4.24 -20.34 32.17
C THR A 288 4.60 -19.02 32.85
N LEU A 289 4.61 -17.91 32.10
CA LEU A 289 4.87 -16.58 32.63
C LEU A 289 3.61 -15.73 32.84
N TYR A 290 2.61 -15.85 31.96
CA TYR A 290 1.41 -15.01 32.00
C TYR A 290 0.14 -15.81 31.72
N SER A 291 -0.84 -15.72 32.61
CA SER A 291 -2.14 -16.36 32.43
C SER A 291 -3.02 -15.62 31.42
N SER A 292 -2.96 -14.29 31.42
CA SER A 292 -3.79 -13.38 30.61
C SER A 292 -3.01 -12.15 30.15
N GLY A 293 -3.53 -11.43 29.15
CA GLY A 293 -2.92 -10.17 28.69
C GLY A 293 -2.85 -9.10 29.79
N LEU A 294 -3.87 -9.01 30.66
CA LEU A 294 -3.89 -8.08 31.80
C LEU A 294 -2.89 -8.47 32.89
N ASP A 295 -2.75 -9.77 33.14
CA ASP A 295 -1.75 -10.34 34.06
C ASP A 295 -0.32 -10.04 33.57
N ALA A 296 -0.11 -10.07 32.24
CA ALA A 296 1.15 -9.61 31.67
C ALA A 296 1.41 -8.12 31.94
N VAL A 297 0.40 -7.24 31.88
CA VAL A 297 0.59 -5.82 32.19
C VAL A 297 1.01 -5.63 33.65
N THR A 298 0.29 -6.23 34.59
CA THR A 298 0.56 -6.06 36.03
C THR A 298 1.94 -6.60 36.40
N HIS A 299 2.32 -7.76 35.86
CA HIS A 299 3.63 -8.36 36.09
C HIS A 299 4.76 -7.52 35.49
N ILE A 300 4.59 -6.96 34.29
CA ILE A 300 5.59 -6.06 33.68
C ILE A 300 5.79 -4.80 34.53
N VAL A 301 4.71 -4.17 35.00
CA VAL A 301 4.77 -3.00 35.88
C VAL A 301 5.51 -3.32 37.17
N LYS A 302 5.19 -4.46 37.81
CA LYS A 302 5.79 -4.83 39.10
C LYS A 302 7.28 -5.18 38.99
N VAL A 303 7.71 -5.80 37.90
CA VAL A 303 9.09 -6.32 37.77
C VAL A 303 10.04 -5.34 37.08
N GLU A 304 9.58 -4.63 36.05
CA GLU A 304 10.41 -3.75 35.23
C GLU A 304 10.03 -2.27 35.29
N GLY A 305 8.87 -1.95 35.88
CA GLY A 305 8.34 -0.59 35.93
C GLY A 305 7.66 -0.12 34.65
N VAL A 306 7.09 1.09 34.70
CA VAL A 306 6.29 1.68 33.61
C VAL A 306 7.14 2.03 32.38
N SER A 307 8.43 2.30 32.55
CA SER A 307 9.36 2.60 31.45
C SER A 307 9.55 1.40 30.50
N ALA A 308 9.24 0.17 30.94
CA ALA A 308 9.34 -1.03 30.12
C ALA A 308 8.38 -1.01 28.91
N PHE A 309 7.22 -0.36 29.02
CA PHE A 309 6.25 -0.25 27.92
C PHE A 309 6.73 0.65 26.77
N TYR A 310 7.71 1.52 27.03
CA TYR A 310 8.28 2.41 26.02
C TYR A 310 9.58 1.88 25.41
N LYS A 311 10.03 0.67 25.80
CA LYS A 311 11.16 -0.01 25.16
C LYS A 311 10.84 -0.29 23.69
N GLY A 312 11.76 0.11 22.81
CA GLY A 312 11.61 -0.05 21.36
C GLY A 312 10.70 0.98 20.68
N PHE A 313 10.34 2.08 21.35
CA PHE A 313 9.58 3.18 20.74
C PHE A 313 10.29 3.74 19.49
N THR A 314 11.59 4.03 19.60
CA THR A 314 12.39 4.56 18.47
C THR A 314 12.45 3.56 17.31
N THR A 315 12.66 2.26 17.56
CA THR A 315 12.57 1.24 16.49
C THR A 315 11.19 1.19 15.86
N HIS A 316 10.13 1.40 16.65
CA HIS A 316 8.77 1.37 16.14
C HIS A 316 8.49 2.54 15.20
N PHE A 317 8.92 3.74 15.60
CA PHE A 317 8.82 4.97 14.79
C PHE A 317 9.65 4.85 13.51
N LEU A 318 10.92 4.44 13.62
CA LEU A 318 11.84 4.23 12.49
C LEU A 318 11.37 3.13 11.53
N ARG A 319 10.49 2.24 11.97
CA ARG A 319 9.86 1.27 11.09
C ARG A 319 8.63 1.85 10.38
N ILE A 320 7.76 2.56 11.11
CA ILE A 320 6.48 3.05 10.57
C ILE A 320 6.68 4.02 9.41
N GLY A 321 7.55 5.04 9.58
CA GLY A 321 7.76 6.07 8.57
C GLY A 321 8.23 5.50 7.23
N PRO A 322 9.41 4.87 7.17
CA PRO A 322 9.94 4.25 5.95
C PRO A 322 8.99 3.21 5.34
N HIS A 323 8.28 2.43 6.16
CA HIS A 323 7.31 1.46 5.65
C HIS A 323 6.20 2.12 4.84
N PHE A 324 5.62 3.21 5.34
CA PHE A 324 4.57 3.93 4.62
C PHE A 324 5.11 4.60 3.36
N CYS A 325 6.24 5.29 3.44
CA CYS A 325 6.87 5.94 2.27
C CYS A 325 7.14 4.93 1.15
N LEU A 326 7.81 3.81 1.48
CA LEU A 326 8.13 2.77 0.51
C LEU A 326 6.88 2.12 -0.07
N THR A 327 5.87 1.84 0.77
CA THR A 327 4.61 1.26 0.29
C THR A 327 3.93 2.15 -0.75
N PHE A 328 3.85 3.47 -0.52
CA PHE A 328 3.23 4.39 -1.47
C PHE A 328 4.06 4.57 -2.75
N VAL A 329 5.39 4.60 -2.64
CA VAL A 329 6.29 4.64 -3.81
C VAL A 329 6.12 3.39 -4.67
N PHE A 330 6.19 2.19 -4.07
CA PHE A 330 6.00 0.94 -4.81
C PHE A 330 4.60 0.81 -5.40
N LEU A 331 3.57 1.23 -4.66
CA LEU A 331 2.20 1.27 -5.20
C LEU A 331 2.11 2.20 -6.42
N GLY A 332 2.74 3.38 -6.37
CA GLY A 332 2.78 4.32 -7.49
C GLY A 332 3.59 3.81 -8.68
N MET A 333 4.68 3.07 -8.45
CA MET A 333 5.46 2.43 -9.51
C MET A 333 4.66 1.32 -10.20
N PHE A 334 4.07 0.39 -9.43
CA PHE A 334 3.30 -0.71 -10.00
C PHE A 334 2.04 -0.25 -10.73
N ARG A 335 1.39 0.83 -10.25
CA ARG A 335 0.26 1.44 -10.96
C ARG A 335 0.67 2.02 -12.32
N ARG A 336 1.81 2.70 -12.40
CA ARG A 336 2.33 3.26 -13.66
C ARG A 336 2.67 2.16 -14.66
N GLN A 337 3.36 1.12 -14.22
CA GLN A 337 3.69 -0.03 -15.07
C GLN A 337 2.45 -0.77 -15.59
N LEU A 338 1.43 -0.95 -14.75
CA LEU A 338 0.17 -1.55 -15.23
C LEU A 338 -0.59 -0.63 -16.18
N ALA A 339 -0.58 0.69 -15.94
CA ALA A 339 -1.18 1.64 -16.87
C ALA A 339 -0.49 1.58 -18.24
N GLU A 340 0.84 1.57 -18.28
CA GLU A 340 1.62 1.38 -19.51
C GLU A 340 1.29 0.05 -20.20
N ALA A 341 1.19 -1.04 -19.44
CA ALA A 341 0.81 -2.34 -19.97
C ALA A 341 -0.62 -2.36 -20.54
N TYR A 342 -1.57 -1.66 -19.92
CA TYR A 342 -2.92 -1.52 -20.49
C TYR A 342 -2.92 -0.67 -21.74
N THR A 343 -2.19 0.44 -21.76
CA THR A 343 -2.06 1.28 -22.96
C THR A 343 -1.51 0.47 -24.13
N TYR A 344 -0.50 -0.38 -23.88
CA TYR A 344 0.04 -1.29 -24.89
C TYR A 344 -1.00 -2.32 -25.37
N LEU A 345 -1.75 -2.94 -24.45
CA LEU A 345 -2.82 -3.89 -24.81
C LEU A 345 -3.96 -3.22 -25.57
N ASP A 346 -4.38 -2.02 -25.17
CA ASP A 346 -5.39 -1.23 -25.86
C ASP A 346 -4.92 -0.84 -27.26
N MET A 347 -3.66 -0.42 -27.42
CA MET A 347 -3.06 -0.14 -28.73
C MET A 347 -3.07 -1.39 -29.62
N ARG A 348 -2.74 -2.56 -29.07
CA ARG A 348 -2.75 -3.84 -29.82
C ARG A 348 -4.16 -4.24 -30.24
N ASP A 349 -5.14 -4.08 -29.35
CA ASP A 349 -6.54 -4.39 -29.63
C ASP A 349 -7.10 -3.42 -30.69
N SER A 350 -6.74 -2.13 -30.64
CA SER A 350 -7.10 -1.14 -31.68
C SER A 350 -6.42 -1.41 -33.01
N PHE A 351 -5.12 -1.73 -33.01
CA PHE A 351 -4.38 -2.07 -34.23
C PHE A 351 -5.05 -3.24 -34.96
N LYS A 352 -5.41 -4.32 -34.24
CA LYS A 352 -6.15 -5.45 -34.79
C LYS A 352 -7.55 -5.13 -35.30
N LYS A 353 -8.19 -4.08 -34.80
CA LYS A 353 -9.51 -3.65 -35.28
C LYS A 353 -9.37 -2.91 -36.61
N PHE A 354 -8.28 -2.16 -36.78
CA PHE A 354 -8.02 -1.35 -37.96
C PHE A 354 -7.37 -2.13 -39.11
N ASP A 355 -6.59 -3.16 -38.78
CA ASP A 355 -6.05 -4.17 -39.70
C ASP A 355 -7.19 -5.12 -40.13
N GLN A 356 -7.90 -4.75 -41.21
CA GLN A 356 -9.09 -5.47 -41.67
C GLN A 356 -8.73 -6.75 -42.43
N ASP A 357 -7.57 -6.77 -43.09
CA ASP A 357 -7.10 -7.91 -43.85
C ASP A 357 -6.22 -8.88 -43.03
N GLY A 358 -5.80 -8.47 -41.83
CA GLY A 358 -5.04 -9.29 -40.88
C GLY A 358 -3.58 -9.50 -41.28
N ASN A 359 -3.05 -8.65 -42.16
CA ASN A 359 -1.69 -8.77 -42.69
C ASN A 359 -0.62 -8.27 -41.69
N GLY A 360 -1.02 -7.61 -40.59
CA GLY A 360 -0.14 -7.08 -39.55
C GLY A 360 0.44 -5.68 -39.84
N VAL A 361 -0.04 -4.97 -40.86
CA VAL A 361 0.37 -3.62 -41.29
C VAL A 361 -0.85 -2.82 -41.76
N LEU A 362 -0.91 -1.53 -41.43
CA LEU A 362 -2.01 -0.66 -41.86
C LEU A 362 -1.68 0.00 -43.20
N ASP A 363 -2.45 -0.30 -44.24
CA ASP A 363 -2.30 0.30 -45.56
C ASP A 363 -3.04 1.64 -45.67
N LYS A 364 -2.74 2.43 -46.71
CA LYS A 364 -3.39 3.73 -46.99
C LYS A 364 -4.92 3.71 -46.93
N LYS A 365 -5.54 2.61 -47.38
CA LYS A 365 -7.01 2.45 -47.39
C LYS A 365 -7.56 2.30 -45.98
N GLU A 366 -6.92 1.45 -45.17
CA GLU A 366 -7.30 1.20 -43.78
C GLU A 366 -7.05 2.43 -42.93
N LEU A 367 -5.94 3.15 -43.16
CA LEU A 367 -5.63 4.41 -42.49
C LEU A 367 -6.68 5.50 -42.80
N ALA A 368 -7.17 5.56 -44.04
CA ALA A 368 -8.27 6.45 -44.41
C ALA A 368 -9.58 6.07 -43.69
N ASP A 369 -9.86 4.77 -43.52
CA ASP A 369 -11.01 4.29 -42.75
C ASP A 369 -10.90 4.64 -41.26
N VAL A 370 -9.70 4.54 -40.67
CA VAL A 370 -9.44 5.01 -39.30
C VAL A 370 -9.76 6.50 -39.18
N MET A 371 -9.31 7.31 -40.14
CA MET A 371 -9.56 8.76 -40.14
C MET A 371 -11.03 9.11 -40.31
N ARG A 372 -11.79 8.32 -41.08
CA ARG A 372 -13.26 8.46 -41.19
C ARG A 372 -13.97 8.13 -39.87
N GLU A 373 -13.43 7.22 -39.05
CA GLU A 373 -13.97 6.92 -37.72
C GLU A 373 -13.62 8.02 -36.69
N VAL A 374 -12.47 8.69 -36.85
CA VAL A 374 -12.00 9.76 -35.95
C VAL A 374 -12.65 11.11 -36.23
N ILE A 375 -12.82 11.49 -37.50
CA ILE A 375 -13.37 12.79 -37.91
C ILE A 375 -14.79 12.59 -38.45
N PRO A 376 -15.86 12.99 -37.73
CA PRO A 376 -17.22 12.86 -38.25
C PRO A 376 -17.46 13.82 -39.43
N LYS A 377 -18.25 13.37 -40.41
CA LYS A 377 -18.65 14.11 -41.62
C LYS A 377 -19.65 15.25 -41.34
N THR A 378 -19.53 15.98 -40.24
CA THR A 378 -20.48 17.04 -39.89
C THR A 378 -20.12 18.35 -40.58
N GLY A 379 -20.91 18.74 -41.60
CA GLY A 379 -20.88 20.08 -42.20
C GLY A 379 -19.91 20.29 -43.37
N PHE A 380 -19.41 19.21 -43.98
CA PHE A 380 -18.53 19.25 -45.15
C PHE A 380 -19.22 18.65 -46.39
N GLU A 381 -18.93 19.20 -47.57
CA GLU A 381 -19.31 18.56 -48.85
C GLU A 381 -18.48 17.30 -49.10
N ASP A 382 -19.02 16.35 -49.87
CA ASP A 382 -18.42 15.02 -50.07
C ASP A 382 -17.01 15.07 -50.64
N ALA A 383 -16.75 15.98 -51.59
CA ALA A 383 -15.44 16.15 -52.21
C ALA A 383 -14.41 16.79 -51.25
N GLU A 384 -14.82 17.78 -50.47
CA GLU A 384 -13.95 18.44 -49.48
C GLU A 384 -13.57 17.50 -48.33
N TYR A 385 -14.52 16.67 -47.90
CA TYR A 385 -14.30 15.68 -46.85
C TYR A 385 -13.29 14.61 -47.29
N GLU A 386 -13.45 14.02 -48.49
CA GLU A 386 -12.51 13.01 -48.99
C GLU A 386 -11.11 13.60 -49.23
N HIS A 387 -10.99 14.84 -49.73
CA HIS A 387 -9.70 15.50 -49.85
C HIS A 387 -9.03 15.71 -48.48
N MET A 388 -9.80 16.11 -47.46
CA MET A 388 -9.30 16.28 -46.10
C MET A 388 -8.82 14.97 -45.48
N ILE A 389 -9.55 13.86 -45.70
CA ILE A 389 -9.15 12.54 -45.20
C ILE A 389 -7.86 12.08 -45.88
N LEU A 390 -7.72 12.28 -47.19
CA LEU A 390 -6.50 11.95 -47.93
C LEU A 390 -5.28 12.77 -47.46
N ASP A 391 -5.45 14.08 -47.27
CA ASP A 391 -4.39 14.96 -46.76
C ASP A 391 -3.93 14.53 -45.36
N ALA A 392 -4.87 14.24 -44.46
CA ALA A 392 -4.56 13.74 -43.13
C ALA A 392 -3.88 12.36 -43.15
N THR A 393 -4.31 11.46 -44.04
CA THR A 393 -3.72 10.13 -44.24
C THR A 393 -2.26 10.25 -44.70
N MET A 394 -1.99 11.12 -45.67
CA MET A 394 -0.64 11.38 -46.18
C MET A 394 0.26 12.02 -45.12
N ARG A 395 -0.28 12.93 -44.30
CA ARG A 395 0.44 13.54 -43.18
C ARG A 395 0.83 12.53 -42.11
N ILE A 396 -0.07 11.60 -41.79
CA ILE A 396 0.21 10.51 -40.83
C ILE A 396 1.35 9.64 -41.35
N LEU A 397 1.28 9.20 -42.61
CA LEU A 397 2.38 8.42 -43.21
C LEU A 397 3.69 9.20 -43.17
N ALA A 398 3.71 10.48 -43.56
CA ALA A 398 4.93 11.28 -43.56
C ALA A 398 5.59 11.45 -42.17
N GLN A 399 4.84 11.30 -41.07
CA GLN A 399 5.34 11.51 -39.70
C GLN A 399 5.55 10.20 -38.94
N ALA A 400 4.72 9.19 -39.19
CA ALA A 400 4.69 7.95 -38.43
C ALA A 400 5.45 6.80 -39.12
N ASP A 401 5.52 6.78 -40.45
CA ASP A 401 6.27 5.78 -41.24
C ASP A 401 7.77 6.07 -41.14
N VAL A 402 8.51 5.20 -40.43
CA VAL A 402 9.95 5.36 -40.18
C VAL A 402 10.76 4.63 -41.24
N ASN A 403 10.24 3.49 -41.71
CA ASN A 403 10.93 2.62 -42.65
C ASN A 403 10.66 3.02 -44.13
N ASN A 404 9.78 3.99 -44.38
CA ASN A 404 9.33 4.49 -45.68
C ASN A 404 8.73 3.40 -46.58
N ASP A 405 8.05 2.41 -45.99
CA ASP A 405 7.37 1.36 -46.76
C ASP A 405 5.93 1.73 -47.18
N ALA A 406 5.49 2.95 -46.83
CA ALA A 406 4.16 3.50 -47.07
C ALA A 406 3.02 2.74 -46.36
N LYS A 407 3.36 2.00 -45.30
CA LYS A 407 2.46 1.26 -44.42
C LYS A 407 2.79 1.63 -42.96
N ILE A 408 1.91 1.29 -42.02
CA ILE A 408 2.16 1.51 -40.59
C ILE A 408 2.19 0.17 -39.86
N SER A 409 3.36 -0.19 -39.34
CA SER A 409 3.53 -1.36 -38.48
C SER A 409 3.07 -1.08 -37.03
N PHE A 410 2.94 -2.13 -36.22
CA PHE A 410 2.56 -1.98 -34.81
C PHE A 410 3.58 -1.15 -34.00
N ASP A 411 4.86 -1.19 -34.36
CA ASP A 411 5.91 -0.40 -33.68
C ASP A 411 5.80 1.10 -33.99
N GLU A 412 5.21 1.45 -35.13
CA GLU A 412 4.96 2.82 -35.60
C GLU A 412 3.58 3.34 -35.15
N TYR A 413 2.69 2.44 -34.74
CA TYR A 413 1.34 2.74 -34.31
C TYR A 413 1.25 3.79 -33.18
N PRO A 414 2.14 3.82 -32.16
CA PRO A 414 2.13 4.89 -31.16
C PRO A 414 2.32 6.28 -31.79
N ARG A 415 3.22 6.42 -32.78
CA ARG A 415 3.46 7.70 -33.48
C ARG A 415 2.28 8.11 -34.34
N MET A 416 1.67 7.14 -35.03
CA MET A 416 0.40 7.35 -35.74
C MET A 416 -0.66 7.90 -34.79
N THR A 417 -0.83 7.29 -33.61
CA THR A 417 -1.86 7.74 -32.64
C THR A 417 -1.59 9.14 -32.10
N GLU A 418 -0.33 9.53 -31.89
CA GLU A 418 0.05 10.89 -31.48
C GLU A 418 -0.26 11.92 -32.57
N GLU A 419 0.05 11.61 -33.84
CA GLU A 419 -0.20 12.54 -34.94
C GLU A 419 -1.71 12.69 -35.23
N ILE A 420 -2.49 11.61 -35.12
CA ILE A 420 -3.96 11.69 -35.20
C ILE A 420 -4.52 12.58 -34.09
N GLN A 421 -3.97 12.51 -32.87
CA GLN A 421 -4.37 13.40 -31.78
C GLN A 421 -4.07 14.87 -32.09
N ARG A 422 -2.91 15.17 -32.68
CA ARG A 422 -2.55 16.53 -33.12
C ARG A 422 -3.49 17.04 -34.21
N ILE A 423 -3.74 16.24 -35.25
CA ILE A 423 -4.66 16.59 -36.34
C ILE A 423 -6.07 16.88 -35.78
N TYR A 424 -6.55 16.05 -34.86
CA TYR A 424 -7.85 16.24 -34.22
C TYR A 424 -7.90 17.53 -33.39
N GLN A 425 -6.87 17.85 -32.61
CA GLN A 425 -6.79 19.09 -31.83
C GLN A 425 -6.73 20.32 -32.72
N GLU A 426 -5.91 20.30 -33.78
CA GLU A 426 -5.81 21.39 -34.77
C GLU A 426 -7.17 21.67 -35.43
N LYS A 427 -7.86 20.61 -35.89
CA LYS A 427 -9.15 20.75 -36.57
C LYS A 427 -10.28 21.16 -35.64
N THR A 428 -10.28 20.70 -34.38
CA THR A 428 -11.26 21.13 -33.37
C THR A 428 -11.06 22.60 -33.01
N THR A 429 -9.81 23.03 -32.83
CA THR A 429 -9.46 24.43 -32.57
C THR A 429 -9.80 25.32 -33.75
N ALA A 430 -9.51 24.87 -34.98
CA ALA A 430 -9.90 25.57 -36.21
C ALA A 430 -11.43 25.69 -36.33
N SER A 431 -12.18 24.62 -36.11
CA SER A 431 -13.65 24.64 -36.14
C SER A 431 -14.24 25.60 -35.08
N GLN A 432 -13.65 25.68 -33.89
CA GLN A 432 -14.05 26.66 -32.87
C GLN A 432 -13.71 28.10 -33.26
N LEU A 433 -12.53 28.34 -33.84
CA LEU A 433 -12.10 29.65 -34.32
C LEU A 433 -12.97 30.13 -35.51
N PHE A 434 -13.16 29.28 -36.52
CA PHE A 434 -13.97 29.59 -37.70
C PHE A 434 -15.47 29.61 -37.40
N GLY A 435 -15.96 28.76 -36.48
CA GLY A 435 -17.33 28.82 -35.97
C GLY A 435 -17.62 30.12 -35.20
N GLY A 436 -16.65 30.61 -34.42
CA GLY A 436 -16.73 31.93 -33.77
C GLY A 436 -16.75 33.11 -34.76
N ILE A 437 -16.02 32.98 -35.88
CA ILE A 437 -16.03 33.97 -36.96
C ILE A 437 -17.34 33.92 -37.76
N ARG A 438 -17.88 32.72 -38.06
CA ARG A 438 -19.19 32.54 -38.72
C ARG A 438 -20.33 33.05 -37.85
N ALA A 439 -20.28 32.84 -36.53
CA ALA A 439 -21.26 33.36 -35.58
C ALA A 439 -21.19 34.88 -35.41
N ARG A 440 -20.00 35.50 -35.56
CA ARG A 440 -19.86 36.96 -35.63
C ARG A 440 -20.32 37.54 -36.97
N SER A 441 -20.05 36.86 -38.09
CA SER A 441 -20.48 37.27 -39.42
C SER A 441 -21.99 37.18 -39.63
N MET A 442 -22.66 36.19 -39.04
CA MET A 442 -24.13 36.11 -39.06
C MET A 442 -24.83 37.16 -38.18
N LYS A 443 -24.15 37.71 -37.17
CA LYS A 443 -24.67 38.86 -36.41
C LYS A 443 -24.45 40.21 -37.09
N SER A 444 -23.56 40.31 -38.09
CA SER A 444 -23.32 41.57 -38.81
C SER A 444 -24.13 41.70 -40.11
N PHE A 445 -24.82 40.65 -40.55
CA PHE A 445 -25.67 40.65 -41.76
C PHE A 445 -27.17 40.50 -41.45
N GLY A 446 -27.59 40.75 -40.21
CA GLY A 446 -28.99 40.91 -39.83
C GLY A 446 -29.39 42.39 -39.75
N VAL A 447 -29.60 43.02 -40.92
CA VAL A 447 -30.46 44.20 -41.12
C VAL A 447 -31.35 43.92 -42.31
#